data_AF-A0A2E1UBF2-F1
#
_entry.id   AF-A0A2E1UBF2-F1
#
_cell.length_a   1.000
_cell.length_b   1.000
_cell.length_c   1.000
_cell.angle_alpha   90.00
_cell.angle_beta   90.00
_cell.angle_gamma   90.00
#
_symmetry.space_group_name_H-M   'P 1'
#
loop_
_entity.id
_entity.type
_entity.pdbx_description
1 polymer ?
#
loop_
_entity_poly.entity_id
_entity_poly.type
_entity_poly.pdbx_seq_one_letter_code
_entity_poly.pdbx_strand_id
1 'polypeptide(L)'
;MCLRMDMVTQLVGLAQAWEGVPWLFPLLCLTIGGVLGRYVIPWSSDAMADELAGLVGRKMGRRYRTLAVNAGTNFPELLLMGYALLIGHWGGIGNPLGSNLANIYLVFLIAPIWIACTGPSGGFGRLKTEFRLVKKHVIAAVVLWAFATFAMRSLASDAEGQLVAANAGLSLGLCAVGFIGFLFWARRDRHRNPEVYEGDDGFNSDGNLRRLLKMLFFLGVSSAAINWIFLAATELYEDSLSQLFGVRIFAYLHYFVGSLVTSLPELTVATRALRRDTTPSANLALAGASVSNATNLGIAMLGILLALLFQISGE
;
A
#
# COMPACT_ATOMS: atom_id res chain seq x y z
N MET A 1 23.19 25.63 -2.96
CA MET A 1 21.75 25.77 -2.60
C MET A 1 20.95 25.61 -3.89
N CYS A 2 20.74 24.37 -4.32
CA CYS A 2 20.06 24.08 -5.58
C CYS A 2 18.56 23.97 -5.27
N LEU A 3 17.73 24.74 -5.99
CA LEU A 3 16.27 24.72 -5.92
C LEU A 3 15.74 23.29 -6.13
N ARG A 4 15.48 22.54 -5.04
CA ARG A 4 14.58 21.38 -5.10
C ARG A 4 13.16 21.92 -5.11
N MET A 5 12.69 22.41 -6.27
CA MET A 5 11.24 22.52 -6.46
C MET A 5 10.71 21.10 -6.50
N ASP A 6 9.91 20.71 -5.50
CA ASP A 6 9.25 19.41 -5.52
C ASP A 6 8.21 19.37 -6.66
N MET A 7 7.87 18.17 -7.12
CA MET A 7 6.91 17.97 -8.21
C MET A 7 5.51 18.50 -7.86
N VAL A 8 5.16 18.58 -6.57
CA VAL A 8 3.86 19.08 -6.10
C VAL A 8 3.77 20.58 -6.37
N THR A 9 4.79 21.35 -5.99
CA THR A 9 4.92 22.78 -6.24
C THR A 9 4.84 23.09 -7.75
N GLN A 10 5.46 22.26 -8.59
CA GLN A 10 5.38 22.42 -10.04
C GLN A 10 3.95 22.19 -10.57
N LEU A 11 3.23 21.18 -10.05
CA LEU A 11 1.84 20.91 -10.42
C LEU A 11 0.89 22.00 -9.93
N VAL A 12 1.10 22.52 -8.72
CA VAL A 12 0.34 23.65 -8.16
C VAL A 12 0.56 24.90 -9.01
N GLY A 13 1.81 25.24 -9.33
CA GLY A 13 2.13 26.37 -10.20
C GLY A 13 1.55 26.23 -11.61
N LEU A 14 1.52 25.01 -12.16
CA LEU A 14 0.86 24.74 -13.45
C LEU A 14 -0.66 24.96 -13.36
N ALA A 15 -1.30 24.52 -12.28
CA ALA A 15 -2.73 24.73 -12.07
C ALA A 15 -3.09 26.21 -11.92
N GLN A 16 -2.27 26.97 -11.18
CA GLN A 16 -2.43 28.42 -11.01
C GLN A 16 -2.26 29.16 -12.35
N ALA A 17 -1.32 28.71 -13.20
CA ALA A 17 -1.20 29.25 -14.56
C ALA A 17 -2.44 28.98 -15.44
N TRP A 18 -3.31 28.04 -15.04
CA TRP A 18 -4.58 27.72 -15.70
C TRP A 18 -5.81 28.26 -14.98
N GLU A 19 -5.68 29.24 -14.07
CA GLU A 19 -6.82 29.84 -13.37
C GLU A 19 -7.95 30.33 -14.30
N GLY A 20 -7.61 30.80 -15.51
CA GLY A 20 -8.59 31.19 -16.52
C GLY A 20 -9.39 30.03 -17.14
N VAL A 21 -9.00 28.78 -16.88
CA VAL A 21 -9.63 27.56 -17.41
C VAL A 21 -9.63 26.46 -16.33
N PRO A 22 -10.46 26.59 -15.27
CA PRO A 22 -10.33 25.83 -14.03
C PRO A 22 -10.58 24.31 -14.17
N TRP A 23 -11.17 23.87 -15.28
CA TRP A 23 -11.40 22.44 -15.56
C TRP A 23 -10.18 21.71 -16.14
N LEU A 24 -9.13 22.42 -16.60
CA LEU A 24 -7.94 21.78 -17.20
C LEU A 24 -7.18 20.92 -16.20
N PHE A 25 -6.95 21.43 -14.99
CA PHE A 25 -6.21 20.68 -13.98
C PHE A 25 -6.99 19.41 -13.52
N PRO A 26 -8.29 19.48 -13.16
CA PRO A 26 -9.09 18.28 -12.91
C PRO A 26 -9.08 17.28 -14.07
N LEU A 27 -9.18 17.75 -15.32
CA LEU A 27 -9.14 16.87 -16.49
C LEU A 27 -7.78 16.17 -16.64
N LEU A 28 -6.69 16.88 -16.40
CA LEU A 28 -5.34 16.31 -16.38
C LEU A 28 -5.23 15.23 -15.30
N CYS A 29 -5.68 15.52 -14.08
CA CYS A 29 -5.67 14.58 -12.96
C CYS A 29 -6.47 13.32 -13.28
N LEU A 30 -7.68 13.46 -13.83
CA LEU A 30 -8.52 12.34 -14.24
C LEU A 30 -7.90 11.53 -15.38
N THR A 31 -7.28 12.19 -16.35
CA THR A 31 -6.65 11.51 -17.49
C THR A 31 -5.42 10.73 -17.07
N ILE A 32 -4.48 11.37 -16.36
CA ILE A 32 -3.25 10.72 -15.92
C ILE A 32 -3.58 9.65 -14.87
N GLY A 33 -4.35 9.99 -13.84
CA GLY A 33 -4.76 9.04 -12.81
C GLY A 33 -5.55 7.86 -13.38
N GLY A 34 -6.45 8.13 -14.33
CA GLY A 34 -7.21 7.10 -15.05
C GLY A 34 -6.32 6.18 -15.88
N VAL A 35 -5.39 6.72 -16.67
CA VAL A 35 -4.48 5.91 -17.50
C VAL A 35 -3.53 5.07 -16.63
N LEU A 36 -2.91 5.68 -15.62
CA LEU A 36 -1.99 5.00 -14.72
C LEU A 36 -2.71 3.92 -13.91
N GLY A 37 -3.85 4.27 -13.28
CA GLY A 37 -4.63 3.35 -12.46
C GLY A 37 -5.29 2.23 -13.26
N ARG A 38 -5.72 2.47 -14.50
CA ARG A 38 -6.41 1.45 -15.32
C ARG A 38 -5.46 0.52 -16.06
N TYR A 39 -4.30 1.01 -16.49
CA TYR A 39 -3.42 0.27 -17.39
C TYR A 39 -2.03 0.02 -16.80
N VAL A 40 -1.33 1.07 -16.36
CA VAL A 40 0.09 0.97 -16.01
C VAL A 40 0.31 0.25 -14.68
N ILE A 41 -0.42 0.63 -13.64
CA ILE A 41 -0.34 -0.01 -12.31
C ILE A 41 -0.76 -1.48 -12.41
N PRO A 42 -1.89 -1.85 -13.05
CA PRO A 42 -2.24 -3.25 -13.21
C PRO A 42 -1.18 -4.06 -13.97
N TRP A 43 -0.71 -3.54 -15.12
CA TRP A 43 0.30 -4.22 -15.94
C TRP A 43 1.62 -4.45 -15.19
N SER A 44 2.11 -3.41 -14.51
CA SER A 44 3.37 -3.49 -13.76
C SER A 44 3.23 -4.34 -12.49
N SER A 45 2.10 -4.27 -11.78
CA SER A 45 1.83 -5.09 -10.59
C SER A 45 1.74 -6.58 -10.92
N ASP A 46 1.00 -6.94 -11.98
CA ASP A 46 0.86 -8.33 -12.40
C ASP A 46 2.18 -8.94 -12.85
N ALA A 47 2.95 -8.20 -13.66
CA ALA A 47 4.25 -8.65 -14.11
C ALA A 47 5.27 -8.69 -12.95
N MET A 48 5.23 -7.74 -12.01
CA MET A 48 6.03 -7.78 -10.79
C MET A 48 5.72 -9.03 -9.96
N ALA A 49 4.43 -9.31 -9.73
CA ALA A 49 3.97 -10.48 -8.98
C ALA A 49 4.43 -11.80 -9.64
N ASP A 50 4.29 -11.92 -10.97
CA ASP A 50 4.76 -13.09 -11.73
C ASP A 50 6.27 -13.31 -11.53
N GLU A 51 7.09 -12.27 -11.76
CA GLU A 51 8.54 -12.40 -11.68
C GLU A 51 9.05 -12.62 -10.26
N LEU A 52 8.41 -11.97 -9.27
CA LEU A 52 8.75 -12.14 -7.86
C LEU A 52 8.40 -13.55 -7.37
N ALA A 53 7.21 -14.06 -7.72
CA ALA A 53 6.82 -15.43 -7.44
C ALA A 53 7.78 -16.44 -8.08
N GLY A 54 8.23 -16.20 -9.31
CA GLY A 54 9.22 -17.07 -9.98
C GLY A 54 10.58 -17.08 -9.26
N LEU A 55 11.12 -15.90 -8.93
CA LEU A 55 12.41 -15.77 -8.26
C LEU A 55 12.41 -16.40 -6.86
N VAL A 56 11.37 -16.10 -6.06
CA VAL A 56 11.24 -16.68 -4.71
C VAL A 56 10.95 -18.18 -4.78
N GLY A 57 10.12 -18.60 -5.72
CA GLY A 57 9.83 -20.02 -5.96
C GLY A 57 11.09 -20.84 -6.22
N ARG A 58 11.99 -20.34 -7.07
CA ARG A 58 13.27 -21.01 -7.37
C ARG A 58 14.29 -20.97 -6.23
N LYS A 59 14.40 -19.85 -5.51
CA LYS A 59 15.46 -19.67 -4.51
C LYS A 59 15.10 -20.11 -3.09
N MET A 60 13.83 -19.94 -2.71
CA MET A 60 13.36 -20.16 -1.33
C MET A 60 12.29 -21.26 -1.25
N GLY A 61 11.71 -21.65 -2.38
CA GLY A 61 10.68 -22.67 -2.51
C GLY A 61 9.27 -22.11 -2.67
N ARG A 62 8.38 -22.91 -3.27
CA ARG A 62 7.00 -22.51 -3.64
C ARG A 62 6.19 -21.94 -2.48
N ARG A 63 6.38 -22.51 -1.31
CA ARG A 63 5.75 -22.15 -0.04
C ARG A 63 5.93 -20.69 0.43
N TYR A 64 6.82 -19.91 -0.18
CA TYR A 64 7.03 -18.49 0.14
C TYR A 64 6.54 -17.54 -0.96
N ARG A 65 6.07 -18.04 -2.10
CA ARG A 65 5.67 -17.22 -3.25
C ARG A 65 4.52 -16.27 -2.90
N THR A 66 3.44 -16.81 -2.33
CA THR A 66 2.27 -16.03 -1.88
C THR A 66 2.65 -14.93 -0.89
N LEU A 67 3.52 -15.23 0.09
CA LEU A 67 3.98 -14.24 1.07
C LEU A 67 4.81 -13.15 0.38
N ALA A 68 5.72 -13.52 -0.51
CA ALA A 68 6.59 -12.58 -1.20
C ALA A 68 5.81 -11.67 -2.15
N VAL A 69 4.84 -12.23 -2.91
CA VAL A 69 3.98 -11.43 -3.80
C VAL A 69 3.17 -10.42 -3.00
N ASN A 70 2.49 -10.86 -1.93
CA ASN A 70 1.68 -9.97 -1.10
C ASN A 70 2.51 -8.95 -0.31
N ALA A 71 3.79 -9.24 -0.04
CA ALA A 71 4.71 -8.25 0.51
C ALA A 71 5.17 -7.26 -0.57
N GLY A 72 5.47 -7.76 -1.78
CA GLY A 72 5.97 -6.98 -2.91
C GLY A 72 4.98 -5.95 -3.46
N THR A 73 3.67 -6.13 -3.25
CA THR A 73 2.68 -5.11 -3.60
C THR A 73 2.85 -3.82 -2.80
N ASN A 74 3.49 -3.87 -1.62
CA ASN A 74 3.78 -2.69 -0.78
C ASN A 74 5.05 -1.93 -1.20
N PHE A 75 5.61 -2.24 -2.36
CA PHE A 75 6.79 -1.54 -2.86
C PHE A 75 6.56 -0.03 -3.03
N PRO A 76 5.39 0.45 -3.53
CA PRO A 76 5.09 1.88 -3.57
C PRO A 76 5.14 2.56 -2.21
N GLU A 77 4.61 1.92 -1.15
CA GLU A 77 4.62 2.43 0.21
C GLU A 77 6.05 2.64 0.71
N LEU A 78 6.91 1.64 0.50
CA LEU A 78 8.33 1.73 0.83
C LEU A 78 9.04 2.84 0.05
N LEU A 79 8.80 2.92 -1.26
CA LEU A 79 9.44 3.91 -2.13
C LEU A 79 9.03 5.34 -1.77
N LEU A 80 7.73 5.58 -1.55
CA LEU A 80 7.20 6.89 -1.22
C LEU A 80 7.59 7.34 0.18
N MET A 81 7.58 6.43 1.16
CA MET A 81 8.14 6.70 2.47
C MET A 81 9.62 7.05 2.36
N GLY A 82 10.42 6.26 1.63
CA GLY A 82 11.85 6.51 1.43
C GLY A 82 12.11 7.87 0.77
N TYR A 83 11.35 8.20 -0.29
CA TYR A 83 11.41 9.51 -0.95
C TYR A 83 11.11 10.64 0.03
N ALA A 84 10.02 10.55 0.80
CA ALA A 84 9.64 11.56 1.79
C ALA A 84 10.71 11.78 2.86
N LEU A 85 11.33 10.70 3.37
CA LEU A 85 12.43 10.79 4.33
C LEU A 85 13.67 11.49 3.72
N LEU A 86 14.01 11.22 2.45
CA LEU A 86 15.15 11.85 1.76
C LEU A 86 14.97 13.36 1.49
N ILE A 87 13.75 13.86 1.61
CA ILE A 87 13.42 15.29 1.51
C ILE A 87 13.09 15.91 2.87
N GLY A 88 13.34 15.19 3.99
CA GLY A 88 13.15 15.69 5.35
C GLY A 88 11.70 15.67 5.85
N HIS A 89 10.80 14.98 5.16
CA HIS A 89 9.38 14.90 5.53
C HIS A 89 9.05 13.60 6.26
N TRP A 90 9.13 13.62 7.60
CA TRP A 90 8.84 12.48 8.48
C TRP A 90 7.40 11.95 8.40
N GLY A 91 6.46 12.79 7.93
CA GLY A 91 5.08 12.41 7.65
C GLY A 91 4.95 11.25 6.66
N GLY A 92 5.99 10.95 5.86
CA GLY A 92 6.03 9.80 4.98
C GLY A 92 5.85 8.44 5.67
N ILE A 93 6.15 8.33 6.98
CA ILE A 93 5.89 7.12 7.79
C ILE A 93 4.38 6.86 7.92
N GLY A 94 3.55 7.89 7.82
CA GLY A 94 2.09 7.77 7.82
C GLY A 94 1.56 6.98 6.63
N ASN A 95 2.27 6.94 5.50
CA ASN A 95 1.83 6.26 4.30
C ASN A 95 1.68 4.74 4.48
N PRO A 96 2.72 3.97 4.88
CA PRO A 96 2.55 2.55 5.16
C PRO A 96 1.54 2.29 6.30
N LEU A 97 1.52 3.13 7.35
CA LEU A 97 0.57 2.95 8.46
C LEU A 97 -0.89 3.15 8.03
N GLY A 98 -1.17 4.13 7.18
CA GLY A 98 -2.50 4.41 6.62
C GLY A 98 -2.96 3.35 5.62
N SER A 99 -2.01 2.71 4.92
CA SER A 99 -2.27 1.64 3.94
C SER A 99 -2.90 0.41 4.60
N ASN A 100 -2.71 0.20 5.91
CA ASN A 100 -3.34 -0.91 6.62
C ASN A 100 -4.88 -0.86 6.59
N LEU A 101 -5.48 0.34 6.58
CA LEU A 101 -6.92 0.51 6.43
C LEU A 101 -7.35 0.36 4.96
N ALA A 102 -6.59 0.97 4.04
CA ALA A 102 -6.84 0.90 2.61
C ALA A 102 -6.90 -0.55 2.13
N ASN A 103 -5.94 -1.39 2.56
CA ASN A 103 -5.89 -2.80 2.23
C ASN A 103 -7.13 -3.59 2.68
N ILE A 104 -7.64 -3.34 3.89
CA ILE A 104 -8.87 -3.99 4.37
C ILE A 104 -10.04 -3.60 3.46
N TYR A 105 -10.16 -2.32 3.17
CA TYR A 105 -11.23 -1.78 2.33
C TYR A 105 -11.14 -2.32 0.89
N LEU A 106 -9.97 -2.23 0.27
CA LEU A 106 -9.75 -2.63 -1.11
C LEU A 106 -9.91 -4.14 -1.31
N VAL A 107 -9.34 -4.97 -0.43
CA VAL A 107 -9.30 -6.42 -0.63
C VAL A 107 -10.58 -7.11 -0.15
N PHE A 108 -11.18 -6.68 0.97
CA PHE A 108 -12.36 -7.35 1.51
C PHE A 108 -13.69 -6.75 1.06
N LEU A 109 -13.71 -5.51 0.55
CA LEU A 109 -14.93 -4.86 0.05
C LEU A 109 -14.87 -4.60 -1.46
N ILE A 110 -13.87 -3.89 -1.95
CA ILE A 110 -13.83 -3.46 -3.35
C ILE A 110 -13.53 -4.61 -4.31
N ALA A 111 -12.52 -5.45 -4.04
CA ALA A 111 -12.16 -6.56 -4.92
C ALA A 111 -13.33 -7.54 -5.15
N PRO A 112 -14.10 -7.95 -4.12
CA PRO A 112 -15.26 -8.81 -4.30
C PRO A 112 -16.39 -8.16 -5.10
N ILE A 113 -16.69 -6.88 -4.85
CA ILE A 113 -17.68 -6.12 -5.62
C ILE A 113 -17.24 -6.02 -7.08
N TRP A 114 -15.97 -5.67 -7.32
CA TRP A 114 -15.42 -5.55 -8.65
C TRP A 114 -15.53 -6.87 -9.44
N ILE A 115 -15.22 -8.00 -8.81
CA ILE A 115 -15.38 -9.32 -9.43
C ILE A 115 -16.85 -9.71 -9.59
N ALA A 116 -17.75 -9.29 -8.71
CA ALA A 116 -19.18 -9.50 -8.90
C ALA A 116 -19.73 -8.71 -10.10
N CYS A 117 -19.23 -7.50 -10.34
CA CYS A 117 -19.65 -6.66 -11.46
C CYS A 117 -18.98 -7.02 -12.79
N THR A 118 -17.73 -7.51 -12.77
CA THR A 118 -16.91 -7.68 -14.00
C THR A 118 -16.50 -9.12 -14.29
N GLY A 119 -16.73 -10.05 -13.36
CA GLY A 119 -16.26 -11.42 -13.44
C GLY A 119 -17.37 -12.41 -13.79
N PRO A 120 -17.04 -13.52 -14.50
CA PRO A 120 -18.02 -14.54 -14.90
C PRO A 120 -18.58 -15.39 -13.75
N SER A 121 -18.04 -15.28 -12.52
CA SER A 121 -18.31 -16.23 -11.42
C SER A 121 -18.76 -15.60 -10.08
N GLY A 122 -19.04 -14.29 -10.02
CA GLY A 122 -19.67 -13.66 -8.85
C GLY A 122 -18.89 -13.86 -7.53
N GLY A 123 -17.82 -13.09 -7.31
CA GLY A 123 -16.84 -13.27 -6.21
C GLY A 123 -17.39 -13.38 -4.78
N PHE A 124 -18.64 -12.96 -4.53
CA PHE A 124 -19.33 -13.15 -3.26
C PHE A 124 -19.61 -14.62 -2.91
N GLY A 125 -19.83 -15.49 -3.91
CA GLY A 125 -20.09 -16.91 -3.69
C GLY A 125 -18.91 -17.58 -2.99
N ARG A 126 -17.69 -17.32 -3.45
CA ARG A 126 -16.48 -17.94 -2.91
C ARG A 126 -16.08 -17.42 -1.54
N LEU A 127 -16.28 -16.13 -1.25
CA LEU A 127 -16.08 -15.59 0.10
C LEU A 127 -16.95 -16.29 1.14
N LYS A 128 -18.18 -16.67 0.75
CA LYS A 128 -19.07 -17.46 1.60
C LYS A 128 -18.57 -18.91 1.73
N THR A 129 -18.08 -19.53 0.66
CA THR A 129 -17.53 -20.89 0.70
C THR A 129 -16.26 -21.00 1.56
N GLU A 130 -15.41 -19.97 1.52
CA GLU A 130 -14.14 -19.89 2.26
C GLU A 130 -14.28 -19.11 3.59
N PHE A 131 -15.49 -19.05 4.18
CA PHE A 131 -15.81 -18.16 5.31
C PHE A 131 -14.83 -18.26 6.49
N ARG A 132 -14.35 -19.47 6.83
CA ARG A 132 -13.35 -19.63 7.90
C ARG A 132 -12.01 -18.98 7.54
N LEU A 133 -11.60 -19.12 6.28
CA LEU A 133 -10.37 -18.59 5.70
C LEU A 133 -10.46 -17.05 5.58
N VAL A 134 -11.61 -16.52 5.17
CA VAL A 134 -11.92 -15.09 5.18
C VAL A 134 -11.84 -14.54 6.61
N LYS A 135 -12.58 -15.16 7.54
CA LYS A 135 -12.66 -14.69 8.93
C LYS A 135 -11.29 -14.58 9.59
N LYS A 136 -10.39 -15.57 9.41
CA LYS A 136 -9.05 -15.51 10.01
C LYS A 136 -8.22 -14.34 9.46
N HIS A 137 -8.25 -14.08 8.15
CA HIS A 137 -7.46 -13.00 7.54
C HIS A 137 -8.06 -11.62 7.82
N VAL A 138 -9.39 -11.50 7.89
CA VAL A 138 -10.06 -10.27 8.32
C VAL A 138 -9.68 -9.93 9.76
N ILE A 139 -9.74 -10.90 10.68
CA ILE A 139 -9.34 -10.67 12.08
C ILE A 139 -7.86 -10.25 12.15
N ALA A 140 -6.97 -10.96 11.46
CA ALA A 140 -5.55 -10.61 11.43
C ALA A 140 -5.32 -9.19 10.88
N ALA A 141 -5.99 -8.83 9.78
CA ALA A 141 -5.87 -7.52 9.16
C ALA A 141 -6.39 -6.40 10.09
N VAL A 142 -7.53 -6.61 10.76
CA VAL A 142 -8.10 -5.65 11.73
C VAL A 142 -7.18 -5.46 12.94
N VAL A 143 -6.59 -6.54 13.47
CA VAL A 143 -5.60 -6.45 14.57
C VAL A 143 -4.39 -5.64 14.13
N LEU A 144 -3.85 -5.90 12.94
CA LEU A 144 -2.70 -5.16 12.39
C LEU A 144 -3.04 -3.68 12.12
N TRP A 145 -4.26 -3.40 11.67
CA TRP A 145 -4.74 -2.03 11.52
C TRP A 145 -4.88 -1.30 12.86
N ALA A 146 -5.31 -1.99 13.93
CA ALA A 146 -5.33 -1.41 15.27
C ALA A 146 -3.92 -1.03 15.72
N PHE A 147 -2.93 -1.91 15.56
CA PHE A 147 -1.52 -1.58 15.83
C PHE A 147 -1.04 -0.37 15.02
N ALA A 148 -1.33 -0.33 13.71
CA ALA A 148 -0.96 0.80 12.85
C ALA A 148 -1.60 2.11 13.31
N THR A 149 -2.88 2.07 13.71
CA THR A 149 -3.62 3.23 14.19
C THR A 149 -3.04 3.76 15.49
N PHE A 150 -2.72 2.88 16.44
CA PHE A 150 -2.08 3.29 17.68
C PHE A 150 -0.67 3.84 17.45
N ALA A 151 0.13 3.19 16.58
CA ALA A 151 1.46 3.66 16.21
C ALA A 151 1.42 5.04 15.54
N MET A 152 0.47 5.26 14.63
CA MET A 152 0.28 6.55 13.96
C MET A 152 -0.12 7.64 14.96
N ARG A 153 -0.99 7.33 15.93
CA ARG A 153 -1.41 8.29 16.96
C ARG A 153 -0.31 8.61 17.97
N SER A 154 0.58 7.65 18.25
CA SER A 154 1.71 7.89 19.13
C SER A 154 2.84 8.64 18.43
N LEU A 155 2.94 8.57 17.10
CA LEU A 155 3.96 9.27 16.32
C LEU A 155 3.63 10.76 16.29
N ALA A 156 4.30 11.53 17.15
CA ALA A 156 4.18 12.99 17.19
C ALA A 156 5.54 13.64 16.90
N SER A 157 5.49 14.74 16.16
CA SER A 157 6.60 15.68 16.04
C SER A 157 6.51 16.78 17.09
N ASP A 158 7.65 17.36 17.43
CA ASP A 158 7.73 18.60 18.20
C ASP A 158 7.47 19.84 17.32
N ALA A 159 7.59 21.03 17.92
CA ALA A 159 7.38 22.31 17.23
C ALA A 159 8.39 22.60 16.11
N GLU A 160 9.54 21.91 16.12
CA GLU A 160 10.59 22.01 15.10
C GLU A 160 10.42 20.95 14.01
N GLY A 161 9.36 20.13 14.11
CA GLY A 161 9.06 19.06 13.18
C GLY A 161 9.88 17.80 13.41
N GLN A 162 10.69 17.72 14.47
CA GLN A 162 11.49 16.54 14.79
C GLN A 162 10.68 15.48 15.52
N LEU A 163 11.03 14.20 15.36
CA LEU A 163 10.34 13.13 16.07
C LEU A 163 10.70 13.15 17.56
N VAL A 164 9.68 13.11 18.41
CA VAL A 164 9.88 12.96 19.85
C VAL A 164 10.32 11.53 20.15
N ALA A 165 11.52 11.34 20.69
CA ALA A 165 12.16 10.02 20.83
C ALA A 165 11.29 9.00 21.61
N ALA A 166 10.64 9.42 22.70
CA ALA A 166 9.75 8.54 23.49
C ALA A 166 8.54 8.05 22.67
N ASN A 167 7.98 8.93 21.84
CA ASN A 167 6.85 8.67 20.96
C ASN A 167 7.24 7.78 19.78
N ALA A 168 8.43 8.02 19.20
CA ALA A 168 9.01 7.17 18.18
C ALA A 168 9.29 5.76 18.72
N GLY A 169 9.79 5.63 19.96
CA GLY A 169 10.02 4.35 20.63
C GLY A 169 8.74 3.55 20.86
N LEU A 170 7.66 4.21 21.33
CA LEU A 170 6.35 3.59 21.49
C LEU A 170 5.79 3.11 20.13
N SER A 171 5.86 3.96 19.10
CA SER A 171 5.39 3.65 17.75
C SER A 171 6.16 2.47 17.15
N LEU A 172 7.48 2.46 17.30
CA LEU A 172 8.35 1.36 16.87
C LEU A 172 7.98 0.06 17.59
N GLY A 173 7.74 0.11 18.90
CA GLY A 173 7.32 -1.03 19.70
C GLY A 173 5.98 -1.60 19.24
N LEU A 174 4.98 -0.74 18.97
CA LEU A 174 3.67 -1.17 18.47
C LEU A 174 3.78 -1.82 17.09
N CYS A 175 4.54 -1.23 16.16
CA CYS A 175 4.77 -1.82 14.85
C CYS A 175 5.51 -3.17 14.95
N ALA A 176 6.52 -3.26 15.82
CA ALA A 176 7.30 -4.48 16.03
C ALA A 176 6.44 -5.61 16.61
N VAL A 177 5.64 -5.34 17.65
CA VAL A 177 4.75 -6.34 18.25
C VAL A 177 3.72 -6.82 17.22
N GLY A 178 3.10 -5.91 16.47
CA GLY A 178 2.15 -6.27 15.41
C GLY A 178 2.80 -7.13 14.31
N PHE A 179 3.95 -6.71 13.79
CA PHE A 179 4.67 -7.41 12.74
C PHE A 179 5.15 -8.80 13.18
N ILE A 180 5.90 -8.88 14.29
CA ILE A 180 6.45 -10.13 14.82
C ILE A 180 5.32 -11.08 15.23
N GLY A 181 4.27 -10.56 15.89
CA GLY A 181 3.08 -11.32 16.25
C GLY A 181 2.40 -11.95 15.04
N PHE A 182 2.28 -11.20 13.95
CA PHE A 182 1.77 -11.73 12.69
C PHE A 182 2.68 -12.80 12.08
N LEU A 183 4.01 -12.64 12.10
CA LEU A 183 4.92 -13.67 11.59
C LEU A 183 4.78 -14.99 12.37
N PHE A 184 4.65 -14.93 13.68
CA PHE A 184 4.37 -16.12 14.51
C PHE A 184 3.03 -16.76 14.17
N TRP A 185 1.98 -15.95 14.04
CA TRP A 185 0.66 -16.42 13.64
C TRP A 185 0.69 -17.06 12.24
N ALA A 186 1.27 -16.39 11.25
CA ALA A 186 1.34 -16.84 9.87
C ALA A 186 2.15 -18.15 9.75
N ARG A 187 3.24 -18.27 10.50
CA ARG A 187 4.02 -19.53 10.58
C ARG A 187 3.17 -20.66 11.15
N ARG A 188 2.43 -20.43 12.23
CA ARG A 188 1.56 -21.42 12.85
C ARG A 188 0.40 -21.82 11.94
N ASP A 189 -0.25 -20.87 11.29
CA ASP A 189 -1.37 -21.12 10.37
C ASP A 189 -0.92 -21.92 9.16
N ARG A 190 0.26 -21.61 8.63
CA ARG A 190 0.88 -22.35 7.54
C ARG A 190 1.21 -23.80 7.90
N HIS A 191 1.70 -24.06 9.11
CA HIS A 191 1.91 -25.44 9.56
C HIS A 191 0.62 -26.24 9.68
N ARG A 192 -0.52 -25.58 9.92
CA ARG A 192 -1.83 -26.23 10.09
C ARG A 192 -2.59 -26.42 8.78
N ASN A 193 -2.32 -25.57 7.77
CA ASN A 193 -3.03 -25.59 6.49
C ASN A 193 -2.05 -25.53 5.31
N PRO A 194 -1.09 -26.47 5.16
CA PRO A 194 -0.04 -26.39 4.14
C PRO A 194 -0.58 -26.32 2.70
N GLU A 195 -1.69 -27.01 2.41
CA GLU A 195 -2.38 -27.03 1.10
C GLU A 195 -2.82 -25.64 0.62
N VAL A 196 -3.05 -24.73 1.56
CA VAL A 196 -3.47 -23.35 1.31
C VAL A 196 -2.28 -22.46 0.87
N TYR A 197 -1.05 -22.85 1.24
CA TYR A 197 0.18 -22.08 0.97
C TYR A 197 1.06 -22.70 -0.12
N GLU A 198 0.91 -24.00 -0.37
CA GLU A 198 1.72 -24.75 -1.35
C GLU A 198 0.94 -25.14 -2.61
N GLY A 199 -0.37 -24.83 -2.65
CA GLY A 199 -1.24 -25.02 -3.80
C GLY A 199 -0.91 -24.09 -4.98
N ASP A 200 -1.63 -24.29 -6.09
CA ASP A 200 -1.44 -23.50 -7.32
C ASP A 200 -1.84 -22.04 -7.10
N ASP A 201 -0.83 -21.17 -7.08
CA ASP A 201 -0.94 -19.71 -6.96
C ASP A 201 -1.16 -19.04 -8.33
N GLY A 202 -1.17 -19.82 -9.42
CA GLY A 202 -1.35 -19.41 -10.81
C GLY A 202 -0.26 -18.48 -11.36
N PHE A 203 0.91 -18.47 -10.73
CA PHE A 203 2.10 -17.78 -11.24
C PHE A 203 2.95 -18.75 -12.06
N ASN A 204 3.26 -18.40 -13.31
CA ASN A 204 3.94 -19.29 -14.27
C ASN A 204 5.35 -18.82 -14.67
N SER A 205 5.82 -17.66 -14.19
CA SER A 205 7.18 -17.20 -14.53
C SER A 205 8.24 -18.00 -13.77
N ASP A 206 9.35 -18.29 -14.45
CA ASP A 206 10.58 -18.76 -13.80
C ASP A 206 11.26 -17.65 -12.99
N GLY A 207 10.94 -16.38 -13.22
CA GLY A 207 11.47 -15.24 -12.51
C GLY A 207 12.68 -14.61 -13.20
N ASN A 208 12.52 -13.40 -13.70
CA ASN A 208 13.54 -12.63 -14.36
C ASN A 208 13.80 -11.36 -13.56
N LEU A 209 14.98 -11.29 -12.91
CA LEU A 209 15.34 -10.16 -12.05
C LEU A 209 15.35 -8.82 -12.80
N ARG A 210 15.81 -8.78 -14.06
CA ARG A 210 15.82 -7.55 -14.86
C ARG A 210 14.40 -7.07 -15.14
N ARG A 211 13.50 -8.00 -15.48
CA ARG A 211 12.09 -7.68 -15.68
C ARG A 211 11.43 -7.26 -14.37
N LEU A 212 11.71 -7.93 -13.25
CA LEU A 212 11.23 -7.53 -11.93
C LEU A 212 11.63 -6.09 -11.60
N LEU A 213 12.91 -5.74 -11.70
CA LEU A 213 13.39 -4.38 -11.44
C LEU A 213 12.72 -3.34 -12.35
N LYS A 214 12.54 -3.66 -13.63
CA LYS A 214 11.82 -2.81 -14.58
C LYS A 214 10.36 -2.60 -14.12
N MET A 215 9.66 -3.65 -13.71
CA MET A 215 8.27 -3.55 -13.27
C MET A 215 8.15 -2.76 -11.95
N LEU A 216 9.05 -2.98 -11.00
CA LEU A 216 9.13 -2.20 -9.76
C LEU A 216 9.35 -0.71 -10.04
N PHE A 217 10.21 -0.38 -11.01
CA PHE A 217 10.43 1.00 -11.44
C PHE A 217 9.14 1.65 -11.98
N PHE A 218 8.46 1.00 -12.93
CA PHE A 218 7.20 1.53 -13.47
C PHE A 218 6.12 1.65 -12.41
N LEU A 219 6.02 0.66 -11.52
CA LEU A 219 5.09 0.67 -10.40
C LEU A 219 5.35 1.86 -9.48
N GLY A 220 6.59 2.01 -9.04
CA GLY A 220 7.02 3.11 -8.16
C GLY A 220 6.78 4.49 -8.75
N VAL A 221 7.22 4.72 -9.99
CA VAL A 221 7.03 6.02 -10.68
C VAL A 221 5.56 6.32 -10.90
N SER A 222 4.74 5.32 -11.27
CA SER A 222 3.31 5.54 -11.49
C SER A 222 2.59 5.86 -10.19
N SER A 223 2.87 5.12 -9.11
CA SER A 223 2.30 5.42 -7.79
C SER A 223 2.75 6.79 -7.27
N ALA A 224 4.01 7.18 -7.51
CA ALA A 224 4.50 8.52 -7.18
C ALA A 224 3.80 9.62 -7.97
N ALA A 225 3.59 9.43 -9.27
CA ALA A 225 2.88 10.41 -10.09
C ALA A 225 1.43 10.62 -9.62
N ILE A 226 0.70 9.54 -9.31
CA ILE A 226 -0.66 9.67 -8.75
C ILE A 226 -0.61 10.33 -7.37
N ASN A 227 0.37 9.99 -6.52
CA ASN A 227 0.53 10.62 -5.22
C ASN A 227 0.83 12.12 -5.32
N TRP A 228 1.68 12.56 -6.25
CA TRP A 228 1.96 13.98 -6.48
C TRP A 228 0.73 14.74 -6.99
N ILE A 229 -0.03 14.14 -7.90
CA ILE A 229 -1.30 14.69 -8.38
C ILE A 229 -2.29 14.84 -7.22
N PHE A 230 -2.38 13.83 -6.35
CA PHE A 230 -3.24 13.85 -5.18
C PHE A 230 -2.83 14.97 -4.21
N LEU A 231 -1.54 15.06 -3.87
CA LEU A 231 -1.01 16.11 -3.00
C LEU A 231 -1.26 17.52 -3.56
N ALA A 232 -0.98 17.73 -4.85
CA ALA A 232 -1.21 19.01 -5.51
C ALA A 232 -2.70 19.38 -5.54
N ALA A 233 -3.58 18.41 -5.81
CA ALA A 233 -5.02 18.64 -5.73
C ALA A 233 -5.47 18.99 -4.32
N THR A 234 -4.95 18.32 -3.29
CA THR A 234 -5.30 18.64 -1.91
C THR A 234 -4.82 20.02 -1.47
N GLU A 235 -3.66 20.47 -1.95
CA GLU A 235 -3.14 21.82 -1.68
C GLU A 235 -3.98 22.89 -2.36
N LEU A 236 -4.34 22.70 -3.65
CA LEU A 236 -5.15 23.65 -4.40
C LEU A 236 -6.59 23.79 -3.89
N TYR A 237 -7.16 22.70 -3.35
CA TYR A 237 -8.56 22.65 -2.94
C TYR A 237 -8.74 22.53 -1.42
N GLU A 238 -7.68 22.73 -0.63
CA GLU A 238 -7.69 22.54 0.83
C GLU A 238 -8.82 23.31 1.51
N ASP A 239 -8.95 24.61 1.21
CA ASP A 239 -9.98 25.46 1.82
C ASP A 239 -11.39 24.96 1.50
N SER A 240 -11.63 24.60 0.24
CA SER A 240 -12.94 24.11 -0.21
C SER A 240 -13.28 22.75 0.41
N LEU A 241 -12.32 21.83 0.47
CA LEU A 241 -12.50 20.50 1.02
C LEU A 241 -12.63 20.55 2.56
N SER A 242 -11.86 21.42 3.21
CA SER A 242 -11.93 21.64 4.66
C SER A 242 -13.24 22.31 5.08
N GLN A 243 -13.80 23.20 4.27
CA GLN A 243 -15.14 23.76 4.50
C GLN A 243 -16.23 22.70 4.33
N LEU A 244 -16.12 21.84 3.31
CA LEU A 244 -17.14 20.83 3.00
C LEU A 244 -17.19 19.69 4.01
N PHE A 245 -16.02 19.15 4.38
CA PHE A 245 -15.91 17.97 5.25
C PHE A 245 -15.59 18.32 6.70
N GLY A 246 -15.07 19.52 6.97
CA GLY A 246 -14.48 19.88 8.26
C GLY A 246 -13.02 19.43 8.35
N VAL A 247 -12.16 20.29 8.89
CA VAL A 247 -10.69 20.12 8.97
C VAL A 247 -10.26 18.74 9.45
N ARG A 248 -10.91 18.23 10.51
CA ARG A 248 -10.57 16.91 11.08
C ARG A 248 -10.88 15.77 10.12
N ILE A 249 -12.04 15.80 9.47
CA ILE A 249 -12.46 14.75 8.52
C ILE A 249 -11.60 14.81 7.27
N PHE A 250 -11.30 16.02 6.78
CA PHE A 250 -10.41 16.21 5.64
C PHE A 250 -9.02 15.63 5.88
N ALA A 251 -8.42 15.86 7.05
CA ALA A 251 -7.13 15.27 7.39
C ALA A 251 -7.16 13.73 7.34
N TYR A 252 -8.17 13.08 7.94
CA TYR A 252 -8.30 11.62 7.88
C TYR A 252 -8.56 11.11 6.46
N LEU A 253 -9.41 11.81 5.69
CA LEU A 253 -9.69 11.47 4.30
C LEU A 253 -8.43 11.62 3.43
N HIS A 254 -7.62 12.64 3.68
CA HIS A 254 -6.37 12.87 2.98
C HIS A 254 -5.41 11.69 3.16
N TYR A 255 -5.18 11.29 4.42
CA TYR A 255 -4.35 10.13 4.73
C TYR A 255 -4.90 8.82 4.14
N PHE A 256 -6.22 8.65 4.15
CA PHE A 256 -6.86 7.45 3.60
C PHE A 256 -6.80 7.40 2.07
N VAL A 257 -7.07 8.50 1.37
CA VAL A 257 -7.03 8.54 -0.10
C VAL A 257 -5.59 8.44 -0.61
N GLY A 258 -4.64 9.07 0.08
CA GLY A 258 -3.22 8.91 -0.22
C GLY A 258 -2.78 7.45 -0.13
N SER A 259 -3.23 6.72 0.90
CA SER A 259 -2.91 5.30 1.03
C SER A 259 -3.68 4.40 0.06
N LEU A 260 -4.88 4.77 -0.39
CA LEU A 260 -5.59 4.04 -1.45
C LEU A 260 -4.80 4.00 -2.76
N VAL A 261 -4.11 5.09 -3.09
CA VAL A 261 -3.29 5.19 -4.32
C VAL A 261 -2.15 4.18 -4.29
N THR A 262 -1.50 4.03 -3.14
CA THR A 262 -0.35 3.15 -2.99
C THR A 262 -0.76 1.69 -2.89
N SER A 263 -1.98 1.41 -2.40
CA SER A 263 -2.56 0.06 -2.28
C SER A 263 -3.33 -0.45 -3.52
N LEU A 264 -3.30 0.28 -4.65
CA LEU A 264 -3.84 -0.20 -5.94
C LEU A 264 -3.19 -1.50 -6.46
N PRO A 265 -1.88 -1.76 -6.26
CA PRO A 265 -1.25 -3.03 -6.64
C PRO A 265 -1.88 -4.23 -5.91
N GLU A 266 -2.17 -4.10 -4.61
CA GLU A 266 -2.87 -5.11 -3.81
C GLU A 266 -4.23 -5.44 -4.43
N LEU A 267 -5.01 -4.42 -4.81
CA LEU A 267 -6.30 -4.61 -5.45
C LEU A 267 -6.16 -5.40 -6.76
N THR A 268 -5.12 -5.10 -7.56
CA THR A 268 -4.87 -5.80 -8.82
C THR A 268 -4.58 -7.29 -8.58
N VAL A 269 -3.65 -7.61 -7.68
CA VAL A 269 -3.29 -9.00 -7.38
C VAL A 269 -4.47 -9.76 -6.76
N ALA A 270 -5.22 -9.13 -5.85
CA ALA A 270 -6.39 -9.73 -5.22
C ALA A 270 -7.51 -10.02 -6.23
N THR A 271 -7.81 -9.08 -7.14
CA THR A 271 -8.83 -9.29 -8.18
C THR A 271 -8.42 -10.38 -9.17
N ARG A 272 -7.15 -10.43 -9.57
CA ARG A 272 -6.63 -11.53 -10.42
C ARG A 272 -6.77 -12.89 -9.73
N ALA A 273 -6.44 -12.97 -8.45
CA ALA A 273 -6.53 -14.21 -7.69
C ALA A 273 -7.99 -14.67 -7.50
N LEU A 274 -8.90 -13.75 -7.14
CA LEU A 274 -10.33 -14.05 -7.01
C LEU A 274 -10.98 -14.56 -8.30
N ARG A 275 -10.49 -14.16 -9.48
CA ARG A 275 -10.99 -14.64 -10.79
C ARG A 275 -10.75 -16.13 -11.04
N ARG A 276 -9.76 -16.74 -10.40
CA ARG A 276 -9.36 -18.13 -10.66
C ARG A 276 -10.22 -19.17 -9.95
N ASP A 277 -11.01 -18.76 -8.97
CA ASP A 277 -11.99 -19.60 -8.25
C ASP A 277 -11.40 -20.90 -7.64
N THR A 278 -10.17 -20.84 -7.14
CA THR A 278 -9.53 -21.94 -6.40
C THR A 278 -9.25 -21.55 -4.94
N THR A 279 -9.25 -22.51 -4.00
CA THR A 279 -8.92 -22.25 -2.58
C THR A 279 -7.54 -21.59 -2.40
N PRO A 280 -6.45 -22.03 -3.06
CA PRO A 280 -5.15 -21.35 -2.94
C PRO A 280 -5.17 -19.92 -3.49
N SER A 281 -5.93 -19.65 -4.55
CA SER A 281 -6.08 -18.29 -5.09
C SER A 281 -6.96 -17.41 -4.20
N ALA A 282 -8.01 -17.95 -3.58
CA ALA A 282 -8.78 -17.24 -2.57
C ALA A 282 -7.91 -16.89 -1.36
N ASN A 283 -7.04 -17.80 -0.91
CA ASN A 283 -6.07 -17.50 0.13
C ASN A 283 -5.05 -16.46 -0.32
N LEU A 284 -4.51 -16.50 -1.54
CA LEU A 284 -3.63 -15.46 -2.06
C LEU A 284 -4.29 -14.08 -1.97
N ALA A 285 -5.55 -13.96 -2.40
CA ALA A 285 -6.33 -12.72 -2.32
C ALA A 285 -6.55 -12.25 -0.86
N LEU A 286 -7.03 -13.14 0.01
CA LEU A 286 -7.38 -12.80 1.40
C LEU A 286 -6.15 -12.58 2.28
N ALA A 287 -5.11 -13.39 2.08
CA ALA A 287 -3.81 -13.20 2.71
C ALA A 287 -3.16 -11.90 2.25
N GLY A 288 -3.49 -11.42 1.03
CA GLY A 288 -3.09 -10.12 0.49
C GLY A 288 -3.18 -9.03 1.53
N ALA A 289 -4.37 -8.75 2.06
CA ALA A 289 -4.58 -7.70 3.06
C ALA A 289 -3.79 -7.93 4.35
N SER A 290 -3.81 -9.15 4.90
CA SER A 290 -3.16 -9.40 6.20
C SER A 290 -1.62 -9.39 6.13
N VAL A 291 -1.04 -9.93 5.04
CA VAL A 291 0.41 -9.93 4.80
C VAL A 291 0.87 -8.54 4.41
N SER A 292 0.10 -7.83 3.58
CA SER A 292 0.38 -6.45 3.19
C SER A 292 0.35 -5.54 4.42
N ASN A 293 -0.66 -5.64 5.30
CA ASN A 293 -0.71 -4.89 6.56
C ASN A 293 0.49 -5.16 7.48
N ALA A 294 0.95 -6.40 7.57
CA ALA A 294 2.14 -6.73 8.35
C ALA A 294 3.40 -6.15 7.69
N THR A 295 3.51 -6.25 6.37
CA THR A 295 4.62 -5.68 5.59
C THR A 295 4.69 -4.17 5.79
N ASN A 296 3.55 -3.49 5.77
CA ASN A 296 3.44 -2.05 6.04
C ASN A 296 3.86 -1.68 7.46
N LEU A 297 3.53 -2.47 8.49
CA LEU A 297 4.12 -2.26 9.82
C LEU A 297 5.65 -2.40 9.79
N GLY A 298 6.18 -3.38 9.06
CA GLY A 298 7.63 -3.56 8.88
C GLY A 298 8.29 -2.39 8.13
N ILE A 299 7.63 -1.86 7.09
CA ILE A 299 8.09 -0.66 6.36
C ILE A 299 8.07 0.55 7.30
N ALA A 300 7.00 0.73 8.09
CA ALA A 300 6.91 1.82 9.06
C ALA A 300 7.99 1.72 10.15
N MET A 301 8.32 0.51 10.63
CA MET A 301 9.47 0.31 11.54
C MET A 301 10.77 0.80 10.91
N LEU A 302 11.03 0.41 9.65
CA LEU A 302 12.21 0.88 8.91
C LEU A 302 12.21 2.41 8.78
N GLY A 303 11.07 3.01 8.46
CA GLY A 303 10.92 4.46 8.37
C GLY A 303 11.21 5.18 9.68
N ILE A 304 10.69 4.69 10.80
CA ILE A 304 10.96 5.26 12.13
C ILE A 304 12.46 5.14 12.47
N LEU A 305 13.08 3.99 12.21
CA LEU A 305 14.51 3.79 12.46
C LEU A 305 15.38 4.73 11.60
N LEU A 306 15.06 4.86 10.31
CA LEU A 306 15.76 5.78 9.41
C LEU A 306 15.58 7.23 9.85
N ALA A 307 14.37 7.63 10.24
CA ALA A 307 14.10 8.97 10.72
C ALA A 307 14.90 9.31 11.98
N LEU A 308 14.95 8.39 12.95
CA LEU A 308 15.78 8.55 14.15
C LEU A 308 17.27 8.63 13.79
N LEU A 309 17.75 7.83 12.84
CA LEU A 309 19.14 7.87 12.39
C LEU A 309 19.50 9.21 11.75
N PHE A 310 18.64 9.72 10.86
CA PHE A 310 18.86 11.02 10.20
C PHE A 310 18.86 12.17 11.22
N GLN A 311 17.90 12.17 12.14
CA GLN A 311 17.82 13.16 13.23
C GLN A 311 19.06 13.12 14.14
N ILE A 312 19.60 11.93 14.44
CA ILE A 312 20.86 11.80 15.21
C ILE A 312 22.07 12.31 14.41
N SER A 313 22.08 12.13 13.08
CA SER A 313 23.15 12.64 12.23
C SER A 313 23.09 14.15 11.95
N GLY A 314 22.01 14.83 12.36
CA GLY A 314 21.81 16.26 12.11
C GLY A 314 21.37 16.59 10.67
N GLU A 315 20.81 15.60 9.97
CA GLU A 315 20.11 15.76 8.68
C GLU A 315 18.59 15.77 8.89
#